data_AF-G2QGU5-F1
#
_entry.id   AF-G2QGU5-F1
#
_cell.length_a   1.000
_cell.length_b   1.000
_cell.length_c   1.000
_cell.angle_alpha   90.00
_cell.angle_beta   90.00
_cell.angle_gamma   90.00
#
_symmetry.space_group_name_H-M   'P 1'
#
loop_
_entity.id
_entity.type
_entity.pdbx_description
1 polymer ?
#
loop_
_entity_poly.entity_id
_entity_poly.type
_entity_poly.pdbx_seq_one_letter_code
_entity_poly.pdbx_strand_id
1 'polypeptide(L)'
;TARLPEYDEINRVADDNFRKFNGKQLGDPVTGAEIIYEVVTSTGVAEGKEFPSFLPLRSDAVAEISKTAQKTLDDAQKCRPISASSDFPEGA
;
A
#
# COMPACT_ATOMS: atom_id res chain seq x y z
N THR A 1 8.64 -11.40 24.50
CA THR A 1 8.57 -9.96 24.83
C THR A 1 7.18 -9.68 25.38
N ALA A 2 7.07 -9.01 26.53
CA ALA A 2 5.77 -8.62 27.09
C ALA A 2 5.24 -7.37 26.37
N ARG A 3 3.91 -7.23 26.25
CA ARG A 3 3.28 -6.02 25.67
C ARG A 3 3.39 -4.86 26.67
N LEU A 4 3.59 -3.65 26.15
CA LEU A 4 3.71 -2.41 26.93
C LEU A 4 2.32 -1.91 27.36
N PRO A 5 2.10 -1.57 28.65
CA PRO A 5 0.79 -1.12 29.15
C PRO A 5 0.25 0.13 28.44
N GLU A 6 1.13 1.05 28.02
CA GLU A 6 0.77 2.29 27.31
C GLU A 6 0.08 2.02 25.97
N TYR A 7 0.23 0.82 25.43
CA TYR A 7 -0.37 0.38 24.17
C TYR A 7 -1.60 -0.50 24.37
N ASP A 8 -2.12 -0.67 25.59
CA ASP A 8 -3.23 -1.59 25.87
C ASP A 8 -4.47 -1.31 25.01
N GLU A 9 -4.80 -0.04 24.80
CA GLU A 9 -5.94 0.34 23.95
C GLU A 9 -5.74 -0.09 22.49
N ILE A 10 -4.62 0.28 21.88
CA ILE A 10 -4.34 -0.05 20.47
C ILE A 10 -4.13 -1.56 20.28
N ASN A 11 -3.54 -2.23 21.26
CA ASN A 11 -3.42 -3.68 21.30
C ASN A 11 -4.79 -4.35 21.31
N ARG A 12 -5.70 -3.88 22.17
CA ARG A 12 -7.07 -4.40 22.23
C ARG A 12 -7.79 -4.22 20.89
N VAL A 13 -7.73 -3.02 20.32
CA VAL A 13 -8.38 -2.72 19.02
C VAL A 13 -7.80 -3.60 17.90
N ALA A 14 -6.48 -3.76 17.85
CA ALA A 14 -5.83 -4.62 16.87
C ALA A 14 -6.24 -6.10 17.04
N ASP A 15 -6.20 -6.61 18.27
CA ASP A 15 -6.57 -7.99 18.58
C ASP A 15 -8.04 -8.27 18.21
N ASP A 16 -8.95 -7.35 18.51
CA ASP A 16 -10.37 -7.47 18.18
C ASP A 16 -10.60 -7.49 16.66
N ASN A 17 -9.89 -6.64 15.92
CA ASN A 17 -9.93 -6.66 14.46
C ASN A 17 -9.36 -7.96 13.89
N PHE A 18 -8.24 -8.46 14.41
CA PHE A 18 -7.67 -9.74 13.96
C PHE A 18 -8.66 -10.88 14.19
N ARG A 19 -9.28 -10.97 15.37
CA ARG A 19 -10.31 -11.99 15.65
C ARG A 19 -11.51 -11.85 14.71
N LYS A 20 -11.95 -10.62 14.45
CA LYS A 20 -13.13 -10.34 13.61
C LYS A 20 -12.91 -10.75 12.15
N PHE A 21 -11.72 -10.50 11.60
CA PHE A 21 -11.42 -10.72 10.19
C PHE A 21 -10.70 -12.04 9.89
N ASN A 22 -10.22 -12.77 10.90
CA ASN A 22 -9.60 -14.08 10.70
C ASN A 22 -10.60 -15.06 10.05
N GLY A 23 -10.22 -15.64 8.91
CA GLY A 23 -11.11 -16.49 8.10
C GLY A 23 -12.28 -15.76 7.43
N LYS A 24 -12.34 -14.43 7.57
CA LYS A 24 -13.33 -13.52 6.94
C LYS A 24 -12.63 -12.33 6.30
N GLN A 25 -11.43 -12.57 5.77
CA GLN A 25 -10.69 -11.57 5.03
C GLN A 25 -11.53 -11.13 3.82
N LEU A 26 -11.50 -9.84 3.50
CA LEU A 26 -12.25 -9.31 2.36
C LEU A 26 -11.76 -9.87 1.02
N GLY A 27 -10.47 -10.23 0.94
CA GLY A 27 -9.89 -10.92 -0.19
C GLY A 27 -9.77 -12.42 0.07
N ASP A 28 -9.85 -13.21 -0.99
CA ASP A 28 -9.52 -14.63 -0.96
C ASP A 28 -7.99 -14.82 -1.02
N PRO A 29 -7.35 -15.33 0.05
CA PRO A 29 -5.91 -15.54 0.06
C PRO A 29 -5.44 -16.62 -0.92
N VAL A 30 -6.29 -17.60 -1.27
CA VAL A 30 -5.94 -18.66 -2.23
C VAL A 30 -5.83 -18.06 -3.63
N THR A 31 -6.89 -17.38 -4.08
CA THR A 31 -6.88 -16.64 -5.35
C THR A 31 -5.73 -15.62 -5.39
N GLY A 32 -5.46 -14.91 -4.29
CA GLY A 32 -4.34 -13.97 -4.21
C GLY A 32 -2.97 -14.64 -4.46
N ALA A 33 -2.74 -15.82 -3.87
CA ALA A 33 -1.51 -16.58 -4.07
C ALA A 33 -1.39 -17.11 -5.50
N GLU A 34 -2.49 -17.57 -6.10
CA GLU A 34 -2.52 -18.02 -7.50
C GLU A 34 -2.15 -16.89 -8.47
N ILE A 35 -2.70 -15.69 -8.28
CA ILE A 35 -2.36 -14.52 -9.09
C ILE A 35 -0.87 -14.16 -8.94
N ILE A 36 -0.32 -14.20 -7.72
CA ILE A 36 1.12 -13.95 -7.50
C ILE A 36 1.95 -14.97 -8.29
N TYR A 37 1.59 -16.26 -8.21
CA TYR A 37 2.28 -17.31 -8.95
C TYR A 37 2.25 -17.02 -10.46
N GLU A 38 1.06 -16.78 -11.02
CA GLU A 38 0.86 -16.49 -12.43
C GLU A 38 1.69 -15.30 -12.92
N VAL A 39 1.75 -14.21 -12.13
CA VAL A 39 2.58 -13.03 -12.43
C VAL A 39 4.06 -13.37 -12.45
N VAL A 40 4.55 -14.13 -11.46
CA VAL A 40 5.96 -14.52 -11.35
C VAL A 40 6.38 -15.49 -12.46
N THR A 41 5.49 -16.37 -12.91
CA THR A 41 5.77 -17.33 -13.98
C THR A 41 5.40 -16.82 -15.37
N SER A 42 4.81 -15.62 -15.48
CA SER A 42 4.28 -15.05 -16.73
C SER A 42 3.29 -15.99 -17.43
N THR A 43 2.41 -16.61 -16.66
CA THR A 43 1.37 -17.54 -17.14
C THR A 43 -0.03 -17.02 -16.79
N GLY A 44 -1.07 -17.69 -17.27
CA GLY A 44 -2.46 -17.40 -16.84
C GLY A 44 -2.86 -15.95 -17.10
N VAL A 45 -3.34 -15.24 -16.08
CA VAL A 45 -3.75 -13.83 -16.21
C VAL A 45 -2.60 -12.87 -16.50
N ALA A 46 -1.35 -13.31 -16.37
CA ALA A 46 -0.15 -12.52 -16.63
C ALA A 46 0.54 -12.86 -17.96
N GLU A 47 0.01 -13.80 -18.74
CA GLU A 47 0.60 -14.18 -20.03
C GLU A 47 0.63 -12.98 -21.00
N GLY A 48 1.80 -12.76 -21.62
CA GLY A 48 2.03 -11.65 -22.56
C GLY A 48 2.07 -10.26 -21.92
N LYS A 49 2.03 -10.14 -20.59
CA LYS A 49 2.16 -8.88 -19.86
C LYS A 49 3.58 -8.66 -19.35
N GLU A 50 3.97 -7.40 -19.23
CA GLU A 50 5.23 -7.04 -18.58
C GLU A 50 5.16 -7.32 -17.07
N PHE A 51 6.27 -7.78 -16.50
CA PHE A 51 6.37 -8.03 -15.08
C PHE A 51 6.22 -6.72 -14.28
N PRO A 52 5.23 -6.60 -13.38
CA PRO A 52 4.98 -5.35 -12.69
C PRO A 52 6.01 -5.11 -11.58
N SER A 53 6.43 -3.84 -11.42
CA SER A 53 7.23 -3.41 -10.26
C SER A 53 6.42 -3.38 -8.96
N PHE A 54 5.09 -3.29 -9.07
CA PHE A 54 4.17 -3.26 -7.94
C PHE A 54 2.83 -3.93 -8.33
N LEU A 55 2.36 -4.87 -7.51
CA LEU A 55 1.16 -5.64 -7.75
C LEU A 55 0.14 -5.44 -6.62
N PRO A 56 -0.78 -4.46 -6.75
CA PRO A 56 -1.88 -4.33 -5.80
C PRO A 56 -2.86 -5.49 -5.96
N LEU A 57 -3.12 -6.21 -4.87
CA LEU A 57 -4.08 -7.32 -4.83
C LEU A 57 -5.37 -6.84 -4.17
N ARG A 58 -6.51 -7.30 -4.73
CA ARG A 58 -7.89 -6.84 -4.45
C ARG A 58 -8.24 -5.53 -5.18
N SER A 59 -9.52 -5.40 -5.55
CA SER A 59 -10.03 -4.28 -6.37
C SER A 59 -9.98 -2.92 -5.65
N ASP A 60 -10.07 -2.90 -4.32
CA ASP A 60 -10.01 -1.67 -3.53
C ASP A 60 -8.58 -1.15 -3.33
N ALA A 61 -7.56 -2.02 -3.45
CA ALA A 61 -6.17 -1.66 -3.18
C ALA A 61 -5.68 -0.58 -4.15
N VAL A 62 -6.03 -0.70 -5.43
CA VAL A 62 -5.70 0.31 -6.45
C VAL A 62 -6.29 1.67 -6.06
N ALA A 63 -7.54 1.72 -5.61
CA ALA A 63 -8.22 2.96 -5.25
C ALA A 63 -7.57 3.65 -4.03
N GLU A 64 -7.33 2.91 -2.95
CA GLU A 64 -6.76 3.48 -1.71
C GLU A 64 -5.29 3.90 -1.89
N ILE A 65 -4.51 3.13 -2.65
CA ILE A 65 -3.11 3.47 -2.96
C ILE A 65 -3.07 4.71 -3.85
N SER A 66 -3.88 4.76 -4.91
CA SER A 66 -3.94 5.91 -5.81
C SER A 66 -4.33 7.18 -5.07
N LYS A 67 -5.32 7.11 -4.18
CA LYS A 67 -5.74 8.23 -3.33
C LYS A 67 -4.60 8.77 -2.45
N THR A 68 -3.84 7.87 -1.83
CA THR A 68 -2.71 8.26 -0.95
C THR A 68 -1.55 8.86 -1.74
N ALA A 69 -1.21 8.25 -2.88
CA ALA A 69 -0.18 8.76 -3.78
C ALA A 69 -0.56 10.15 -4.31
N GLN A 70 -1.80 10.33 -4.75
CA GLN A 70 -2.30 11.61 -5.25
C GLN A 70 -2.25 12.69 -4.17
N LYS A 71 -2.70 12.39 -2.94
CA LYS A 71 -2.62 13.34 -1.83
C LYS A 71 -1.17 13.81 -1.58
N THR A 72 -0.22 12.88 -1.64
CA THR A 72 1.20 13.18 -1.45
C THR A 72 1.72 14.12 -2.55
N LEU A 73 1.35 13.85 -3.81
CA LEU A 73 1.70 14.70 -4.94
C LEU A 73 1.07 16.10 -4.80
N ASP A 74 -0.20 16.17 -4.40
CA ASP A 74 -0.90 17.44 -4.20
C ASP A 74 -0.22 18.28 -3.11
N ASP A 75 0.16 17.66 -2.00
CA ASP A 75 0.84 18.35 -0.90
C ASP A 75 2.24 18.82 -1.32
N ALA A 76 3.00 18.02 -2.07
CA ALA A 76 4.28 18.42 -2.64
C ALA A 76 4.12 19.62 -3.61
N GLN A 77 3.09 19.62 -4.45
CA GLN A 77 2.80 20.72 -5.38
C GLN A 77 2.42 22.00 -4.65
N LYS A 78 1.60 21.93 -3.59
CA LYS A 78 1.27 23.09 -2.73
C LYS A 78 2.51 23.71 -2.11
N CYS A 79 3.45 22.86 -1.67
CA CYS A 79 4.70 23.30 -1.06
C CYS A 79 5.79 23.66 -2.08
N ARG A 80 5.56 23.49 -3.39
CA ARG A 80 6.54 23.78 -4.44
C ARG A 80 7.16 25.17 -4.38
N PRO A 81 6.40 26.30 -4.23
CA PRO A 81 7.03 27.62 -4.18
C PRO A 81 7.89 27.83 -2.94
N ILE A 82 7.46 27.29 -1.78
CA ILE A 82 8.22 27.33 -0.54
C ILE A 82 9.50 26.51 -0.69
N SER A 83 9.40 25.32 -1.27
CA SER A 83 10.55 24.44 -1.50
C SER A 83 11.55 25.10 -2.44
N ALA A 84 11.09 25.65 -3.57
CA ALA A 84 11.92 26.34 -4.55
C ALA A 84 12.61 27.60 -4.00
N SER A 85 12.01 28.28 -3.00
CA SER A 85 12.67 29.44 -2.36
C SER A 85 13.94 29.11 -1.58
N SER A 86 14.21 27.81 -1.37
CA SER A 86 15.43 27.33 -0.73
C SER A 86 16.49 26.81 -1.73
N ASP A 87 16.23 26.91 -3.04
CA ASP A 87 17.19 26.51 -4.06
C ASP A 87 18.42 27.45 -4.07
N PHE A 88 19.59 26.89 -4.36
CA PHE A 88 20.75 27.71 -4.72
C PHE A 88 20.47 28.42 -6.06
N PRO A 89 20.92 29.67 -6.25
CA PRO A 89 20.81 30.32 -7.55
C PRO A 89 21.52 29.48 -8.62
N GLU A 90 20.86 29.25 -9.75
CA GLU A 90 21.50 28.58 -10.89
C GLU A 90 22.76 29.35 -11.31
N GLY A 91 23.93 28.69 -11.22
CA GLY A 91 25.21 29.23 -11.67
C GLY A 91 26.12 29.84 -10.59
N ALA A 92 25.85 29.59 -9.30
CA ALA A 92 26.77 29.88 -8.19
C ALA A 92 27.86 28.80 -8.02
#